data_AF-A0A5M9NCR2-F1
#
_entry.id   AF-A0A5M9NCR2-F1
#
_cell.length_a   1.000
_cell.length_b   1.000
_cell.length_c   1.000
_cell.angle_alpha   90.00
_cell.angle_beta   90.00
_cell.angle_gamma   90.00
#
_symmetry.space_group_name_H-M   'P 1'
#
loop_
_entity.id
_entity.type
_entity.pdbx_description
1 polymer ?
#
loop_
_entity_poly.entity_id
_entity_poly.type
_entity_poly.pdbx_seq_one_letter_code
_entity_poly.pdbx_strand_id
1 'polypeptide(L)'
;METPVVDLWLFSLSDLDEGTDHVSRLKQKLTDDEVAKVERYRMPSSQIQALYVRNYLREVLSLYSNLTAQEWRFEYGEKGKPSLIEKQQIETGLNFNISHSKEHLLIAVCQKEGKQVQLGVDIEHSRNSTNIDSIMKHYFSDKELSDLLELGKEEQRERFFDLWALKESYIKATGKGLATSLKSFSFDFSNLTQQTLPVHSSGLESQLHDGIIVHNGVGLDVTKRGDASTDWQCSLGRLDNQFRFSVTLGGAMLPMQLDMKCFPKSKLLG
;
A
#
# COMPACT_ATOMS: atom_id res chain seq x y z
N MET A 1 -12.29 9.55 -21.19
CA MET A 1 -11.41 8.77 -20.29
C MET A 1 -12.07 8.77 -18.93
N GLU A 2 -12.21 7.61 -18.29
CA GLU A 2 -12.79 7.52 -16.95
C GLU A 2 -11.75 7.89 -15.89
N THR A 3 -12.22 8.52 -14.82
CA THR A 3 -11.43 8.83 -13.62
C THR A 3 -10.94 7.52 -13.01
N PRO A 4 -9.63 7.34 -12.77
CA PRO A 4 -9.13 6.11 -12.15
C PRO A 4 -9.56 6.07 -10.69
N VAL A 5 -10.31 5.04 -10.32
CA VAL A 5 -10.67 4.74 -8.93
C VAL A 5 -9.67 3.74 -8.37
N VAL A 6 -9.14 4.04 -7.19
CA VAL A 6 -8.33 3.11 -6.40
C VAL A 6 -9.05 2.82 -5.09
N ASP A 7 -9.48 1.58 -4.96
CA ASP A 7 -10.09 1.07 -3.75
C ASP A 7 -9.00 0.67 -2.76
N LEU A 8 -9.08 1.19 -1.54
CA LEU A 8 -8.17 0.93 -0.44
C LEU A 8 -8.86 0.06 0.59
N TRP A 9 -8.41 -1.18 0.74
CA TRP A 9 -8.93 -2.11 1.73
C TRP A 9 -8.04 -2.12 2.96
N LEU A 10 -8.58 -1.64 4.09
CA LEU A 10 -7.90 -1.61 5.37
C LEU A 10 -8.35 -2.78 6.25
N PHE A 11 -7.38 -3.53 6.78
CA PHE A 11 -7.60 -4.66 7.68
C PHE A 11 -6.80 -4.52 8.97
N SER A 12 -7.38 -5.01 10.06
CA SER A 12 -6.66 -5.25 11.31
C SER A 12 -6.04 -6.65 11.28
N LEU A 13 -4.75 -6.70 11.60
CA LEU A 13 -3.95 -7.89 11.86
C LEU A 13 -3.79 -8.14 13.37
N SER A 14 -4.61 -7.49 14.20
CA SER A 14 -4.74 -7.78 15.63
C SER A 14 -5.71 -8.94 15.86
N ASP A 15 -5.42 -9.73 16.90
CA ASP A 15 -6.27 -10.85 17.35
C ASP A 15 -6.57 -11.86 16.24
N LEU A 16 -5.51 -12.27 15.52
CA LEU A 16 -5.59 -13.32 14.51
C LEU A 16 -5.89 -14.66 15.20
N ASP A 17 -6.82 -15.45 14.65
CA ASP A 17 -7.06 -16.82 15.09
C ASP A 17 -5.87 -17.70 14.67
N GLU A 18 -5.15 -18.19 15.68
CA GLU A 18 -3.98 -19.07 15.54
C GLU A 18 -4.32 -20.55 15.73
N GLY A 19 -5.60 -20.89 15.84
CA GLY A 19 -6.08 -22.27 16.01
C GLY A 19 -5.67 -23.16 14.83
N THR A 20 -5.16 -24.36 15.13
CA THR A 20 -4.58 -25.28 14.13
C THR A 20 -5.54 -25.59 12.98
N ASP A 21 -6.82 -25.79 13.26
CA ASP A 21 -7.84 -26.05 12.23
C ASP A 21 -8.04 -24.84 11.32
N HIS A 22 -8.07 -23.63 11.90
CA HIS A 22 -8.21 -22.39 11.15
C HIS A 22 -7.00 -22.15 10.25
N VAL A 23 -5.79 -22.27 10.80
CA VAL A 23 -4.53 -22.16 10.05
C VAL A 23 -4.47 -23.17 8.91
N SER A 24 -4.93 -24.40 9.12
CA SER A 24 -4.97 -25.43 8.10
C SER A 24 -5.89 -25.05 6.93
N ARG A 25 -7.07 -24.48 7.21
CA ARG A 25 -7.99 -23.97 6.17
C ARG A 25 -7.39 -22.80 5.40
N LEU A 26 -6.72 -21.87 6.08
CA LEU A 26 -6.02 -20.76 5.42
C LEU A 26 -4.92 -21.25 4.49
N LYS A 27 -4.15 -22.28 4.88
CA LYS A 27 -3.13 -22.89 4.01
C LYS A 27 -3.73 -23.56 2.78
N GLN A 28 -4.89 -24.22 2.90
CA GLN A 28 -5.58 -24.87 1.78
C GLN A 28 -6.06 -23.87 0.69
N LYS A 29 -6.19 -22.58 1.02
CA LYS A 29 -6.55 -21.53 0.07
C LYS A 29 -5.36 -21.03 -0.77
N LEU A 30 -4.12 -21.34 -0.37
CA LEU A 30 -2.89 -20.87 -1.00
C LEU A 30 -2.34 -21.91 -1.99
N THR A 31 -1.47 -21.45 -2.90
CA THR A 31 -0.67 -22.35 -3.73
C THR A 31 0.56 -22.86 -2.96
N ASP A 32 1.14 -23.97 -3.40
CA ASP A 32 2.28 -24.60 -2.73
C ASP A 32 3.48 -23.66 -2.57
N ASP A 33 3.75 -22.80 -3.56
CA ASP A 33 4.83 -21.80 -3.51
C ASP A 33 4.58 -20.71 -2.47
N GLU A 34 3.32 -20.34 -2.25
CA GLU A 34 2.92 -19.38 -1.22
C GLU A 34 3.01 -19.99 0.17
N VAL A 35 2.56 -21.25 0.34
CA VAL A 35 2.72 -22.01 1.59
C VAL A 35 4.20 -22.13 1.92
N ALA A 36 5.04 -22.53 0.97
CA ALA A 36 6.49 -22.62 1.17
C ALA A 36 7.11 -21.25 1.50
N LYS A 37 6.61 -20.15 0.94
CA LYS A 37 7.06 -18.80 1.28
C LYS A 37 6.70 -18.42 2.71
N VAL A 38 5.49 -18.74 3.17
CA VAL A 38 5.06 -18.54 4.56
C VAL A 38 5.94 -19.33 5.52
N GLU A 39 6.23 -20.59 5.22
CA GLU A 39 6.99 -21.47 6.12
C GLU A 39 8.46 -21.06 6.30
N ARG A 40 8.99 -20.20 5.41
CA ARG A 40 10.34 -19.62 5.56
C ARG A 40 10.43 -18.54 6.64
N TYR A 41 9.33 -17.98 7.13
CA TYR A 41 9.39 -17.02 8.24
C TYR A 41 9.85 -17.75 9.51
N ARG A 42 10.83 -17.16 10.21
CA ARG A 42 11.43 -17.76 11.43
C ARG A 42 10.49 -17.72 12.63
N MET A 43 9.69 -16.67 12.75
CA MET A 43 8.80 -16.46 13.89
C MET A 43 7.39 -17.00 13.57
N PRO A 44 6.77 -17.82 14.43
CA PRO A 44 5.42 -18.34 14.22
C PRO A 44 4.38 -17.23 13.99
N SER A 45 4.44 -16.15 14.76
CA SER A 45 3.54 -15.00 14.56
C SER A 45 3.67 -14.35 13.19
N SER A 46 4.88 -14.31 12.62
CA SER A 46 5.09 -13.83 11.24
C SER A 46 4.54 -14.80 10.19
N GLN A 47 4.57 -16.11 10.45
CA GLN A 47 3.93 -17.10 9.57
C GLN A 47 2.41 -16.91 9.55
N ILE A 48 1.79 -16.79 10.72
CA ILE A 48 0.35 -16.52 10.85
C ILE A 48 -0.01 -15.21 10.13
N GLN A 49 0.69 -14.12 10.44
CA GLN A 49 0.44 -12.83 9.80
C GLN A 49 0.56 -12.92 8.27
N ALA A 50 1.58 -13.60 7.74
CA ALA A 50 1.75 -13.79 6.30
C ALA A 50 0.62 -14.61 5.66
N LEU A 51 0.09 -15.63 6.35
CA LEU A 51 -1.09 -16.38 5.89
C LEU A 51 -2.31 -15.50 5.77
N TYR A 52 -2.60 -14.70 6.80
CA TYR A 52 -3.72 -13.78 6.80
C TYR A 52 -3.59 -12.75 5.69
N VAL A 53 -2.43 -12.08 5.59
CA VAL A 53 -2.16 -11.09 4.52
C VAL A 53 -2.44 -11.68 3.14
N ARG A 54 -2.03 -12.93 2.90
CA ARG A 54 -2.27 -13.57 1.60
C ARG A 54 -3.73 -13.92 1.36
N ASN A 55 -4.42 -14.43 2.37
CA ASN A 55 -5.85 -14.73 2.27
C ASN A 55 -6.67 -13.46 2.07
N TYR A 56 -6.41 -12.39 2.82
CA TYR A 56 -7.05 -11.08 2.61
C TYR A 56 -6.91 -10.60 1.17
N LEU A 57 -5.71 -10.69 0.59
CA LEU A 57 -5.50 -10.32 -0.81
C LEU A 57 -6.36 -11.16 -1.76
N ARG A 58 -6.36 -12.49 -1.61
CA ARG A 58 -7.14 -13.40 -2.46
C ARG A 58 -8.65 -13.12 -2.35
N GLU A 59 -9.16 -12.91 -1.13
CA GLU A 59 -10.57 -12.59 -0.89
C GLU A 59 -10.95 -11.23 -1.48
N VAL A 60 -10.10 -10.20 -1.30
CA VAL A 60 -10.31 -8.87 -1.89
C VAL A 60 -10.40 -8.95 -3.40
N LEU A 61 -9.45 -9.59 -4.07
CA LEU A 61 -9.44 -9.71 -5.52
C LEU A 61 -10.69 -10.46 -6.03
N SER A 62 -11.16 -11.46 -5.28
CA SER A 62 -12.38 -12.22 -5.61
C SER A 62 -13.65 -11.38 -5.57
N LEU A 63 -13.65 -10.21 -4.93
CA LEU A 63 -14.78 -9.28 -4.98
C LEU A 63 -14.92 -8.56 -6.33
N TYR A 64 -13.86 -8.54 -7.14
CA TYR A 64 -13.81 -7.82 -8.42
C TYR A 64 -13.83 -8.75 -9.64
N SER A 65 -14.01 -10.06 -9.43
CA SER A 65 -14.04 -11.04 -10.51
C SER A 65 -14.89 -12.25 -10.13
N ASN A 66 -15.07 -13.17 -11.08
CA ASN A 66 -15.73 -14.46 -10.82
C ASN A 66 -14.77 -15.54 -10.30
N LEU A 67 -13.48 -15.22 -10.11
CA LEU A 67 -12.50 -16.16 -9.57
C LEU A 67 -12.63 -16.25 -8.06
N THR A 68 -12.60 -17.47 -7.55
CA THR A 68 -12.54 -17.77 -6.12
C THR A 68 -11.14 -17.51 -5.57
N ALA A 69 -11.05 -17.40 -4.24
CA ALA A 69 -9.78 -17.13 -3.54
C ALA A 69 -8.66 -18.13 -3.92
N GLN A 70 -8.98 -19.41 -4.20
CA GLN A 70 -8.03 -20.45 -4.57
C GLN A 70 -7.53 -20.37 -6.01
N GLU A 71 -8.26 -19.70 -6.90
CA GLU A 71 -7.96 -19.66 -8.33
C GLU A 71 -6.92 -18.60 -8.69
N TRP A 72 -6.68 -17.62 -7.82
CA TRP A 72 -5.67 -16.59 -8.07
C TRP A 72 -4.28 -17.18 -8.19
N ARG A 73 -3.54 -16.68 -9.19
CA ARG A 73 -2.15 -17.03 -9.45
C ARG A 73 -1.34 -15.74 -9.52
N PHE A 74 -0.23 -15.74 -8.78
CA PHE A 74 0.65 -14.60 -8.67
C PHE A 74 2.00 -14.92 -9.27
N GLU A 75 2.58 -13.92 -9.90
CA GLU A 75 3.99 -13.90 -10.27
C GLU A 75 4.71 -12.82 -9.45
N TYR A 76 6.03 -12.87 -9.42
CA TYR A 76 6.84 -11.97 -8.60
C TYR A 76 7.88 -11.28 -9.47
N GLY A 77 7.87 -9.95 -9.47
CA GLY A 77 8.92 -9.17 -10.12
C GLY A 77 10.29 -9.36 -9.45
N GLU A 78 11.34 -8.80 -10.06
CA GLU A 78 12.74 -8.97 -9.61
C GLU A 78 12.99 -8.68 -8.12
N LYS A 79 12.20 -7.78 -7.53
CA LYS A 79 12.30 -7.35 -6.13
C LYS A 79 11.19 -7.93 -5.24
N GLY A 80 10.47 -8.94 -5.73
CA GLY A 80 9.45 -9.66 -4.98
C GLY A 80 8.09 -8.96 -4.93
N LYS A 81 7.85 -7.90 -5.71
CA LYS A 81 6.52 -7.29 -5.87
C LYS A 81 5.59 -8.34 -6.51
N PRO A 82 4.50 -8.75 -5.84
CA PRO A 82 3.53 -9.66 -6.44
C PRO A 82 2.68 -8.94 -7.50
N SER A 83 2.38 -9.62 -8.59
CA SER A 83 1.40 -9.25 -9.61
C SER A 83 0.54 -10.46 -9.98
N LEU A 84 -0.63 -10.21 -10.58
CA LEU A 84 -1.39 -11.29 -11.22
C LEU A 84 -0.63 -11.80 -12.43
N ILE A 85 -0.72 -13.09 -12.71
CA ILE A 85 -0.26 -13.63 -14.00
C ILE A 85 -0.96 -12.89 -15.15
N GLU A 86 -0.25 -12.68 -16.26
CA GLU A 86 -0.72 -11.89 -17.41
C GLU A 86 -2.15 -12.25 -17.84
N LYS A 87 -2.48 -13.54 -17.94
CA LYS A 87 -3.82 -14.00 -18.31
C LYS A 87 -4.92 -13.45 -17.38
N GLN A 88 -4.74 -13.56 -16.07
CA GLN A 88 -5.73 -13.09 -15.08
C GLN A 88 -5.78 -11.56 -15.04
N GLN A 89 -4.64 -10.89 -15.24
CA GLN A 89 -4.58 -9.43 -15.32
C GLN A 89 -5.38 -8.92 -16.54
N ILE A 90 -5.19 -9.52 -17.71
CA ILE A 90 -5.90 -9.15 -18.94
C ILE A 90 -7.40 -9.42 -18.80
N GLU A 91 -7.78 -10.59 -18.26
CA GLU A 91 -9.18 -11.00 -18.11
C GLU A 91 -9.96 -10.11 -17.14
N THR A 92 -9.32 -9.68 -16.05
CA THR A 92 -10.00 -8.95 -14.97
C THR A 92 -9.74 -7.45 -15.00
N GLY A 93 -8.68 -7.00 -15.69
CA GLY A 93 -8.17 -5.64 -15.62
C GLY A 93 -7.58 -5.26 -14.25
N LEU A 94 -7.43 -6.20 -13.31
CA LEU A 94 -7.06 -5.88 -11.94
C LEU A 94 -5.57 -5.60 -11.79
N ASN A 95 -5.29 -4.52 -11.08
CA ASN A 95 -3.96 -4.14 -10.63
C ASN A 95 -4.03 -3.95 -9.11
N PHE A 96 -3.03 -4.42 -8.39
CA PHE A 96 -3.03 -4.29 -6.94
C PHE A 96 -1.65 -3.98 -6.38
N ASN A 97 -1.64 -3.43 -5.17
CA ASN A 97 -0.45 -3.38 -4.35
C ASN A 97 -0.82 -3.54 -2.88
N ILE A 98 0.11 -4.02 -2.06
CA ILE A 98 -0.13 -4.27 -0.65
C ILE A 98 0.99 -3.67 0.21
N SER A 99 0.63 -3.19 1.39
CA SER A 99 1.59 -2.87 2.45
C SER A 99 0.98 -3.21 3.80
N HIS A 100 1.83 -3.56 4.76
CA HIS A 100 1.40 -3.76 6.12
C HIS A 100 2.44 -3.19 7.08
N SER A 101 1.97 -2.60 8.17
CA SER A 101 2.82 -2.10 9.24
C SER A 101 2.11 -2.36 10.55
N LYS A 102 2.82 -3.05 11.45
CA LYS A 102 2.29 -3.51 12.74
C LYS A 102 0.94 -4.24 12.56
N GLU A 103 -0.14 -3.72 13.14
CA GLU A 103 -1.49 -4.26 13.12
C GLU A 103 -2.32 -3.89 11.89
N HIS A 104 -1.79 -3.12 10.94
CA HIS A 104 -2.56 -2.73 9.77
C HIS A 104 -2.04 -3.37 8.49
N LEU A 105 -2.97 -3.88 7.68
CA LEU A 105 -2.76 -4.25 6.28
C LEU A 105 -3.60 -3.32 5.40
N LEU A 106 -2.97 -2.77 4.39
CA LEU A 106 -3.59 -1.95 3.37
C LEU A 106 -3.39 -2.58 1.99
N ILE A 107 -4.49 -2.81 1.28
CA ILE A 107 -4.49 -3.36 -0.09
C ILE A 107 -5.11 -2.32 -1.02
N ALA A 108 -4.35 -1.84 -1.98
CA ALA A 108 -4.86 -0.98 -3.03
C ALA A 108 -5.24 -1.83 -4.25
N VAL A 109 -6.42 -1.58 -4.82
CA VAL A 109 -6.94 -2.24 -6.03
C VAL A 109 -7.37 -1.17 -7.03
N CYS A 110 -6.93 -1.31 -8.27
CA CYS A 110 -7.38 -0.50 -9.38
C CYS A 110 -7.77 -1.41 -10.54
N GLN A 111 -8.99 -1.28 -11.04
CA GLN A 111 -9.48 -2.06 -12.17
C GLN A 111 -9.43 -1.20 -13.44
N LYS A 112 -8.66 -1.66 -14.43
CA LYS A 112 -8.51 -1.01 -15.72
C LYS A 112 -8.30 -2.05 -16.81
N GLU A 113 -9.33 -2.25 -17.62
CA GLU A 113 -9.30 -3.23 -18.70
C GLU A 113 -8.16 -2.97 -19.69
N GLY A 114 -7.49 -4.04 -20.11
CA GLY A 114 -6.48 -4.02 -21.17
C GLY A 114 -5.23 -3.17 -20.91
N LYS A 115 -5.03 -2.63 -19.70
CA LYS A 115 -3.85 -1.81 -19.38
C LYS A 115 -3.35 -2.07 -17.96
N GLN A 116 -2.09 -2.49 -17.86
CA GLN A 116 -1.37 -2.50 -16.59
C GLN A 116 -1.14 -1.06 -16.10
N VAL A 117 -1.41 -0.82 -14.82
CA VAL A 117 -1.12 0.47 -14.17
C VAL A 117 0.00 0.33 -13.15
N GLN A 118 0.80 1.38 -13.03
CA GLN A 118 1.82 1.47 -11.99
C GLN A 118 1.14 1.91 -10.69
N LEU A 119 0.74 0.93 -9.89
CA LEU A 119 0.11 1.14 -8.59
C LEU A 119 1.05 0.72 -7.47
N GLY A 120 1.19 1.59 -6.48
CA GLY A 120 1.93 1.35 -5.25
C GLY A 120 1.19 1.92 -4.05
N VAL A 121 1.23 1.20 -2.93
CA VAL A 121 0.66 1.62 -1.66
C VAL A 121 1.67 1.34 -0.56
N ASP A 122 1.72 2.23 0.41
CA ASP A 122 2.51 2.02 1.61
C ASP A 122 1.77 2.49 2.85
N ILE A 123 1.99 1.83 4.00
CA ILE A 123 1.42 2.18 5.29
C ILE A 123 2.54 2.12 6.33
N GLU A 124 2.64 3.16 7.14
CA GLU A 124 3.77 3.34 8.06
C GLU A 124 3.31 3.74 9.46
N HIS A 125 3.91 3.09 10.45
CA HIS A 125 3.73 3.39 11.87
C HIS A 125 4.87 4.28 12.36
N SER A 126 4.55 5.50 12.76
CA SER A 126 5.49 6.44 13.36
C SER A 126 6.00 5.94 14.71
N ARG A 127 7.30 5.67 14.78
CA ARG A 127 7.97 5.26 16.02
C ARG A 127 8.87 6.39 16.51
N ASN A 128 8.68 6.79 17.77
CA ASN A 128 9.54 7.78 18.41
C ASN A 128 10.99 7.31 18.54
N SER A 129 11.22 6.00 18.61
CA SER A 129 12.56 5.40 18.70
C SER A 129 13.35 5.39 17.39
N THR A 130 12.72 5.70 16.25
CA THR A 130 13.43 5.74 14.96
C THR A 130 14.40 6.91 14.90
N ASN A 131 15.67 6.63 14.57
CA ASN A 131 16.70 7.64 14.30
C ASN A 131 16.50 8.25 12.90
N ILE A 132 15.58 9.20 12.81
CA ILE A 132 15.21 9.87 11.55
C ILE A 132 16.37 10.64 10.93
N ASP A 133 17.25 11.24 11.74
CA ASP A 133 18.36 12.08 11.27
C ASP A 133 19.36 11.28 10.42
N SER A 134 19.65 10.04 10.81
CA SER A 134 20.54 9.17 10.03
C SER A 134 19.88 8.77 8.70
N ILE A 135 18.60 8.36 8.76
CA ILE A 135 17.88 7.84 7.60
C ILE A 135 17.66 8.95 6.55
N MET A 136 17.18 10.13 6.96
CA MET A 136 16.91 11.22 6.04
C MET A 136 18.17 11.69 5.29
N LYS A 137 19.34 11.73 5.95
CA LYS A 137 20.62 12.10 5.30
C LYS A 137 21.06 11.10 4.23
N HIS A 138 20.71 9.82 4.38
CA HIS A 138 21.10 8.77 3.45
C HIS A 138 20.12 8.57 2.30
N TYR A 139 18.83 8.80 2.52
CA TYR A 139 17.79 8.43 1.55
C TYR A 139 17.05 9.62 0.96
N PHE A 140 17.06 10.81 1.56
CA PHE A 140 16.25 11.93 1.05
C PHE A 140 17.08 12.81 0.12
N SER A 141 16.39 13.44 -0.82
CA SER A 141 16.98 14.44 -1.71
C SER A 141 17.43 15.67 -0.94
N ASP A 142 18.35 16.44 -1.50
CA ASP A 142 18.82 17.67 -0.87
C ASP A 142 17.68 18.69 -0.68
N LYS A 143 16.70 18.71 -1.59
CA LYS A 143 15.50 19.53 -1.49
C LYS A 143 14.66 19.13 -0.27
N GLU A 144 14.28 17.86 -0.17
CA GLU A 144 13.48 17.35 0.97
C GLU A 144 14.20 17.54 2.31
N LEU A 145 15.53 17.37 2.31
CA LEU A 145 16.35 17.60 3.50
C LEU A 145 16.33 19.07 3.92
N SER A 146 16.46 20.00 2.97
CA SER A 146 16.35 21.44 3.24
C SER A 146 14.97 21.78 3.81
N ASP A 147 13.91 21.35 3.14
CA ASP A 147 12.52 21.61 3.56
C ASP A 147 12.24 21.04 4.96
N LEU A 148 12.78 19.85 5.29
CA LEU A 148 12.65 19.26 6.61
C LEU A 148 13.35 20.09 7.69
N LEU A 149 14.57 20.57 7.42
CA LEU A 149 15.37 21.29 8.42
C LEU A 149 14.78 22.66 8.78
N GLU A 150 13.88 23.21 7.96
CA GLU A 150 13.12 24.43 8.25
C GLU A 150 11.97 24.19 9.26
N LEU A 151 11.54 22.94 9.45
CA LEU A 151 10.47 22.59 10.38
C LEU A 151 10.95 22.49 11.83
N GLY A 152 10.01 22.61 12.78
CA GLY A 152 10.24 22.25 14.18
C GLY A 152 10.55 20.76 14.35
N LYS A 153 11.09 20.37 15.51
CA LYS A 153 11.58 18.99 15.72
C LYS A 153 10.50 17.92 15.69
N GLU A 154 9.28 18.25 16.12
CA GLU A 154 8.15 17.32 16.07
C GLU A 154 7.61 17.21 14.64
N GLU A 155 7.47 18.33 13.95
CA GLU A 155 7.03 18.39 12.56
C GLU A 155 8.04 17.73 11.61
N GLN A 156 9.34 17.80 11.90
CA GLN A 156 10.40 17.06 11.19
C GLN A 156 10.12 15.57 11.20
N ARG A 157 9.75 15.01 12.35
CA ARG A 157 9.45 13.58 12.49
C ARG A 157 8.19 13.20 11.72
N GLU A 158 7.14 14.00 11.83
CA GLU A 158 5.91 13.76 11.09
C GLU A 158 6.14 13.79 9.58
N ARG A 159 6.82 14.84 9.09
CA ARG A 159 7.19 14.97 7.68
C ARG A 159 8.12 13.86 7.21
N PHE A 160 9.03 13.37 8.05
CA PHE A 160 9.90 12.24 7.73
C PHE A 160 9.09 10.99 7.40
N PHE A 161 8.13 10.62 8.25
CA PHE A 161 7.32 9.42 8.01
C PHE A 161 6.35 9.61 6.84
N ASP A 162 5.86 10.83 6.61
CA ASP A 162 5.07 11.17 5.42
C ASP A 162 5.87 10.95 4.13
N LEU A 163 7.09 11.48 4.07
CA LEU A 163 8.03 11.31 2.96
C LEU A 163 8.45 9.86 2.78
N TRP A 164 8.66 9.13 3.87
CA TRP A 164 9.01 7.70 3.82
C TRP A 164 7.91 6.89 3.15
N ALA A 165 6.66 7.06 3.58
CA ALA A 165 5.52 6.37 2.97
C ALA A 165 5.35 6.72 1.48
N LEU A 166 5.53 7.99 1.10
CA LEU A 166 5.49 8.43 -0.30
C LEU A 166 6.61 7.79 -1.15
N LYS A 167 7.83 7.74 -0.63
CA LYS A 167 8.98 7.13 -1.30
C LYS A 167 8.77 5.63 -1.51
N GLU A 168 8.31 4.92 -0.50
CA GLU A 168 8.03 3.48 -0.58
C GLU A 168 6.85 3.18 -1.51
N SER A 169 5.77 3.97 -1.46
CA SER A 169 4.63 3.78 -2.37
C SER A 169 5.04 4.01 -3.84
N TYR A 170 5.87 5.01 -4.12
CA TYR A 170 6.42 5.23 -5.46
C TYR A 170 7.36 4.10 -5.92
N ILE A 171 8.29 3.65 -5.06
CA ILE A 171 9.15 2.50 -5.40
C ILE A 171 8.29 1.28 -5.72
N LYS A 172 7.29 0.99 -4.88
CA LYS A 172 6.36 -0.12 -5.09
C LYS A 172 5.59 0.06 -6.40
N ALA A 173 5.16 1.27 -6.75
CA ALA A 173 4.48 1.55 -8.02
C ALA A 173 5.36 1.20 -9.23
N THR A 174 6.63 1.60 -9.20
CA THR A 174 7.59 1.33 -10.29
C THR A 174 8.04 -0.13 -10.38
N GLY A 175 7.97 -0.89 -9.28
CA GLY A 175 8.41 -2.28 -9.22
C GLY A 175 9.93 -2.49 -9.24
N LYS A 176 10.72 -1.41 -9.31
CA LYS A 176 12.20 -1.45 -9.39
C LYS A 176 12.89 -1.68 -8.04
N GLY A 177 12.15 -1.61 -6.93
CA GLY A 177 12.69 -1.68 -5.58
C GLY A 177 13.73 -0.58 -5.31
N LEU A 178 14.62 -0.81 -4.33
CA LEU A 178 15.70 0.11 -3.95
C LEU A 178 16.81 0.27 -5.02
N ALA A 179 16.66 -0.31 -6.22
CA ALA A 179 17.56 -0.03 -7.34
C ALA A 179 17.45 1.44 -7.80
N THR A 180 16.29 2.07 -7.56
CA THR A 180 16.12 3.51 -7.69
C THR A 180 16.67 4.19 -6.45
N SER A 181 17.66 5.07 -6.62
CA SER A 181 18.16 5.89 -5.52
C SER A 181 17.05 6.78 -4.97
N LEU A 182 16.76 6.66 -3.68
CA LEU A 182 15.75 7.49 -3.01
C LEU A 182 16.07 9.00 -3.04
N LYS A 183 17.33 9.35 -3.31
CA LYS A 183 17.77 10.74 -3.51
C LYS A 183 17.49 11.29 -4.90
N SER A 184 17.15 10.45 -5.89
CA SER A 184 16.98 10.90 -7.28
C SER A 184 15.59 11.46 -7.58
N PHE A 185 14.74 11.60 -6.58
CA PHE A 185 13.42 12.20 -6.72
C PHE A 185 12.99 12.84 -5.40
N SER A 186 12.09 13.81 -5.48
CA SER A 186 11.60 14.57 -4.33
C SER A 186 10.09 14.78 -4.40
N PHE A 187 9.45 14.85 -3.24
CA PHE A 187 8.04 15.22 -3.15
C PHE A 187 7.85 16.70 -2.81
N ASP A 188 6.79 17.29 -3.37
CA ASP A 188 6.37 18.66 -3.12
C ASP A 188 4.95 18.69 -2.53
N PHE A 189 4.76 19.53 -1.52
CA PHE A 189 3.52 19.68 -0.77
C PHE A 189 2.89 21.07 -0.95
N SER A 190 3.31 21.83 -1.95
CA SER A 190 2.80 23.18 -2.20
C SER A 190 1.32 23.22 -2.65
N ASN A 191 0.84 22.16 -3.33
CA ASN A 191 -0.47 22.13 -3.99
C ASN A 191 -1.45 21.12 -3.38
N LEU A 192 -1.39 20.92 -2.06
CA LEU A 192 -2.25 19.93 -1.40
C LEU A 192 -3.72 20.33 -1.44
N THR A 193 -4.55 19.37 -1.82
CA THR A 193 -6.00 19.43 -1.63
C THR A 193 -6.41 18.39 -0.61
N GLN A 194 -7.24 18.78 0.35
CA GLN A 194 -7.73 17.88 1.38
C GLN A 194 -9.06 17.25 0.96
N GLN A 195 -9.18 15.95 1.19
CA GLN A 195 -10.40 15.17 1.05
C GLN A 195 -10.61 14.35 2.32
N THR A 196 -11.86 14.19 2.76
CA THR A 196 -12.23 13.23 3.79
C THR A 196 -12.80 11.98 3.12
N LEU A 197 -12.17 10.83 3.33
CA LEU A 197 -12.70 9.54 2.89
C LEU A 197 -13.66 9.01 3.96
N PRO A 198 -14.92 8.70 3.62
CA PRO A 198 -15.83 8.09 4.57
C PRO A 198 -15.32 6.69 4.93
N VAL A 199 -15.44 6.32 6.21
CA VAL A 199 -15.16 4.97 6.68
C VAL A 199 -16.48 4.32 7.05
N HIS A 200 -16.95 3.37 6.24
CA HIS A 200 -18.13 2.57 6.56
C HIS A 200 -17.76 1.54 7.64
N SER A 201 -18.02 1.91 8.89
CA SER A 201 -17.61 1.16 10.08
C SER A 201 -18.40 -0.13 10.25
N SER A 202 -17.92 -1.22 9.66
CA SER A 202 -18.28 -2.58 10.06
C SER A 202 -17.02 -3.39 10.41
N GLY A 203 -16.18 -2.88 11.33
CA GLY A 203 -15.03 -3.65 11.82
C GLY A 203 -13.76 -2.90 12.21
N LEU A 204 -13.74 -1.55 12.14
CA LEU A 204 -12.61 -0.74 12.59
C LEU A 204 -12.85 -0.15 13.99
N GLU A 205 -11.76 0.18 14.68
CA GLU A 205 -11.78 0.84 15.98
C GLU A 205 -12.60 2.13 15.96
N SER A 206 -13.19 2.49 17.10
CA SER A 206 -14.07 3.65 17.29
C SER A 206 -13.41 5.02 17.02
N GLN A 207 -12.14 5.05 16.64
CA GLN A 207 -11.37 6.28 16.43
C GLN A 207 -11.47 6.80 14.98
N LEU A 208 -11.98 5.99 14.04
CA LEU A 208 -12.09 6.33 12.61
C LEU A 208 -13.49 6.84 12.19
N HIS A 209 -14.36 7.17 13.15
CA HIS A 209 -15.75 7.55 12.88
C HIS A 209 -15.91 8.87 12.09
N ASP A 210 -14.93 9.77 12.15
CA ASP A 210 -14.97 11.07 11.48
C ASP A 210 -14.44 11.03 10.03
N GLY A 211 -14.12 9.83 9.53
CA GLY A 211 -13.50 9.63 8.23
C GLY A 211 -11.97 9.82 8.27
N ILE A 212 -11.32 9.48 7.16
CA ILE A 212 -9.86 9.53 7.01
C ILE A 212 -9.50 10.77 6.20
N ILE A 213 -8.65 11.62 6.76
CA ILE A 213 -8.11 12.77 6.05
C ILE A 213 -7.05 12.31 5.06
N VAL A 214 -7.22 12.71 3.80
CA VAL A 214 -6.28 12.46 2.72
C VAL A 214 -5.91 13.77 2.03
N HIS A 215 -4.61 13.95 1.84
CA HIS A 215 -4.02 15.02 1.05
C HIS A 215 -3.67 14.47 -0.33
N ASN A 216 -4.39 14.94 -1.34
CA ASN A 216 -4.10 14.70 -2.76
C ASN A 216 -3.22 15.83 -3.32
N GLY A 217 -2.63 15.60 -4.49
CA GLY A 217 -1.84 16.64 -5.18
C GLY A 217 -0.41 16.77 -4.63
N VAL A 218 0.11 15.74 -3.96
CA VAL A 218 1.54 15.68 -3.62
C VAL A 218 2.31 15.59 -4.93
N GLY A 219 3.09 16.62 -5.25
CA GLY A 219 3.91 16.66 -6.45
C GLY A 219 5.06 15.66 -6.34
N LEU A 220 5.41 15.01 -7.44
CA LEU A 220 6.58 14.14 -7.54
C LEU A 220 7.51 14.67 -8.63
N ASP A 221 8.69 15.15 -8.24
CA ASP A 221 9.74 15.55 -9.16
C ASP A 221 10.77 14.43 -9.31
N VAL A 222 10.86 13.88 -10.52
CA VAL A 222 11.82 12.83 -10.87
C VAL A 222 12.96 13.46 -11.66
N THR A 223 14.11 13.64 -11.00
CA THR A 223 15.27 14.41 -11.53
C THR A 223 15.89 13.82 -12.81
N LYS A 224 15.59 12.57 -13.17
CA LYS A 224 16.04 11.93 -14.42
C LYS A 224 14.85 11.75 -15.38
N ARG A 225 14.66 12.70 -16.29
CA ARG A 225 13.79 12.58 -17.48
C ARG A 225 14.40 11.56 -18.45
N GLY A 226 14.21 10.28 -18.18
CA GLY A 226 14.81 9.19 -18.97
C GLY A 226 13.83 8.23 -19.64
N ASP A 227 12.55 8.22 -19.26
CA ASP A 227 11.56 7.34 -19.88
C ASP A 227 10.22 8.05 -20.03
N ALA A 228 9.57 7.76 -21.15
CA ALA A 228 8.39 8.43 -21.66
C ALA A 228 7.20 8.40 -20.67
N SER A 229 6.56 9.57 -20.52
CA SER A 229 5.20 9.78 -19.99
C SER A 229 4.92 9.23 -18.61
N THR A 230 4.80 10.07 -17.58
CA THR A 230 4.05 9.66 -16.37
C THR A 230 3.54 10.87 -15.58
N ASP A 231 2.27 11.21 -15.79
CA ASP A 231 1.46 11.92 -14.81
C ASP A 231 1.37 11.04 -13.55
N TRP A 232 2.35 11.19 -12.65
CA TRP A 232 2.34 10.55 -11.35
C TRP A 232 1.38 11.29 -10.44
N GLN A 233 0.59 10.51 -9.72
CA GLN A 233 -0.34 11.04 -8.75
C GLN A 233 -0.07 10.38 -7.42
N CYS A 234 0.20 11.22 -6.43
CA CYS A 234 0.55 10.79 -5.08
C CYS A 234 -0.46 11.39 -4.11
N SER A 235 -0.98 10.51 -3.25
CA SER A 235 -1.88 10.88 -2.16
C SER A 235 -1.26 10.39 -0.85
N LEU A 236 -1.50 11.14 0.22
CA LEU A 236 -1.04 10.85 1.57
C LEU A 236 -2.24 10.92 2.52
N GLY A 237 -2.55 9.83 3.21
CA GLY A 237 -3.62 9.77 4.20
C GLY A 237 -3.10 9.45 5.59
N ARG A 238 -3.88 9.80 6.62
CA ARG A 238 -3.59 9.50 8.02
C ARG A 238 -4.77 8.73 8.62
N LEU A 239 -4.50 7.54 9.14
CA LEU A 239 -5.50 6.77 9.87
C LEU A 239 -5.68 7.38 11.26
N ASP A 240 -4.57 7.72 11.90
CA ASP A 240 -4.51 8.39 13.18
C ASP A 240 -3.18 9.14 13.33
N ASN A 241 -2.79 9.50 14.55
CA ASN A 241 -1.52 10.18 14.82
C ASN A 241 -0.28 9.29 14.62
N GLN A 242 -0.44 7.98 14.69
CA GLN A 242 0.64 7.00 14.59
C GLN A 242 0.75 6.45 13.16
N PHE A 243 -0.36 6.21 12.48
CA PHE A 243 -0.40 5.58 11.17
C PHE A 243 -0.74 6.54 10.05
N ARG A 244 0.08 6.45 8.99
CA ARG A 244 -0.15 7.12 7.71
C ARG A 244 0.00 6.14 6.57
N PHE A 245 -0.56 6.47 5.43
CA PHE A 245 -0.38 5.71 4.22
C PHE A 245 -0.18 6.63 3.03
N SER A 246 0.42 6.08 1.98
CA SER A 246 0.54 6.75 0.69
C SER A 246 0.07 5.83 -0.43
N VAL A 247 -0.55 6.43 -1.44
CA VAL A 247 -0.92 5.77 -2.69
C VAL A 247 -0.24 6.51 -3.83
N THR A 248 0.44 5.77 -4.69
CA THR A 248 1.06 6.31 -5.92
C THR A 248 0.50 5.57 -7.13
N LEU A 249 0.00 6.35 -8.08
CA LEU A 249 -0.54 5.87 -9.37
C LEU A 249 0.19 6.56 -10.53
N GLY A 250 0.68 5.77 -11.47
CA GLY A 250 1.29 6.25 -12.72
C GLY A 250 0.44 5.97 -13.95
N GLY A 251 0.53 6.84 -14.96
CA GLY A 251 -0.09 6.64 -16.28
C GLY A 251 -1.58 6.99 -16.34
N ALA A 252 -2.02 7.88 -15.44
CA ALA A 252 -3.38 8.39 -15.34
C ALA A 252 -3.45 9.89 -15.67
N MET A 253 -4.25 10.24 -16.69
CA MET A 253 -4.42 11.63 -17.15
C MET A 253 -5.38 12.45 -16.28
N LEU A 254 -6.27 11.78 -15.55
CA LEU A 254 -7.28 12.40 -14.68
C LEU A 254 -6.94 12.14 -13.22
N PRO A 255 -7.30 13.05 -12.29
CA PRO A 255 -7.09 12.86 -10.86
C PRO A 255 -7.64 11.53 -10.36
N MET A 256 -6.83 10.80 -9.60
CA MET A 256 -7.18 9.57 -8.92
C MET A 256 -8.24 9.85 -7.87
N GLN A 257 -9.28 9.02 -7.85
CA GLN A 257 -10.24 8.98 -6.76
C GLN A 257 -9.88 7.81 -5.85
N LEU A 258 -9.80 8.08 -4.55
CA LEU A 258 -9.61 7.05 -3.53
C LEU A 258 -10.96 6.72 -2.88
N ASP A 259 -11.19 5.43 -2.65
CA ASP A 259 -12.33 4.94 -1.86
C ASP A 259 -11.83 3.98 -0.78
N MET A 260 -12.21 4.23 0.48
CA MET A 260 -11.76 3.41 1.60
C MET A 260 -12.81 2.33 1.91
N LYS A 261 -12.39 1.07 1.82
CA LYS A 261 -13.21 -0.12 2.01
C LYS A 261 -12.74 -0.91 3.21
N CYS A 262 -13.71 -1.50 3.90
CA CYS A 262 -13.49 -2.31 5.09
C CYS A 262 -14.28 -3.60 4.98
N PHE A 263 -13.74 -4.69 5.50
CA PHE A 263 -14.42 -5.98 5.59
C PHE A 263 -14.94 -6.23 7.00
N PRO A 264 -16.12 -6.84 7.16
CA PRO A 264 -16.45 -7.54 8.40
C PRO A 264 -15.51 -8.76 8.55
N LYS A 265 -14.86 -8.92 9.72
CA LYS A 265 -13.99 -10.09 10.03
C LYS A 265 -14.67 -11.43 9.71
N SER A 266 -16.01 -11.50 9.77
CA SER A 266 -16.80 -12.71 9.50
C SER A 266 -16.69 -13.27 8.08
N LYS A 267 -16.29 -12.48 7.07
CA LYS A 267 -16.20 -12.98 5.69
C LYS A 267 -14.92 -13.77 5.36
N LEU A 268 -13.87 -13.72 6.20
CA LEU A 268 -12.72 -14.63 6.04
C LEU A 268 -12.93 -16.00 6.69
N LEU A 269 -13.95 -16.10 7.56
CA LEU A 269 -14.25 -17.27 8.38
C LEU A 269 -15.25 -18.23 7.71
N GLY A 270 -15.69 -17.90 6.48
CA GLY A 270 -16.51 -18.77 5.62
C GLY A 270 -15.70 -19.84 4.92
#